data_AF-T1G721-F1
#
_entry.id   AF-T1G721-F1
#
_cell.length_a   1.000
_cell.length_b   1.000
_cell.length_c   1.000
_cell.angle_alpha   90.00
_cell.angle_beta   90.00
_cell.angle_gamma   90.00
#
_symmetry.space_group_name_H-M   'P 1'
#
loop_
_entity.id
_entity.type
_entity.pdbx_description
1 polymer ?
#
loop_
_entity_poly.entity_id
_entity_poly.type
_entity_poly.pdbx_seq_one_letter_code
_entity_poly.pdbx_strand_id
1 'polypeptide(L)'
;MTSGDDDDNNNNENDALNRSDSDKLKRIMAPRKKFPWTSEIRELLCDVVQLRLVHYNMSRIKSQTADEHIRQFLDAEVKNLWPPGWMQTRILYKESKVVHQRLTSADS
;
A
#
# COMPACT_ATOMS: atom_id res chain seq x y z
N MET A 1 41.09 -10.97 -43.47
CA MET A 1 41.21 -11.26 -42.02
C MET A 1 40.09 -10.45 -41.38
N THR A 2 38.85 -10.94 -41.29
CA THR A 2 38.29 -11.82 -40.22
C THR A 2 38.61 -11.24 -38.84
N SER A 3 37.74 -11.03 -37.85
CA SER A 3 36.34 -11.39 -37.53
C SER A 3 36.04 -10.76 -36.15
N GLY A 4 34.76 -10.72 -35.75
CA GLY A 4 34.28 -10.60 -34.36
C GLY A 4 33.82 -9.19 -33.99
N ASP A 5 32.52 -8.86 -33.99
CA ASP A 5 31.45 -9.28 -33.05
C ASP A 5 31.68 -8.73 -31.63
N ASP A 6 30.83 -7.81 -31.19
CA ASP A 6 29.97 -8.00 -30.01
C ASP A 6 28.98 -6.82 -29.82
N ASP A 7 27.74 -7.21 -29.55
CA ASP A 7 26.55 -6.45 -29.22
C ASP A 7 26.70 -5.49 -28.02
N ASP A 8 25.95 -4.38 -28.01
CA ASP A 8 24.95 -4.21 -26.97
C ASP A 8 23.89 -3.16 -27.36
N ASN A 9 22.74 -3.71 -27.71
CA ASN A 9 21.42 -3.10 -27.70
C ASN A 9 21.06 -2.58 -26.30
N ASN A 10 20.68 -1.31 -26.17
CA ASN A 10 19.70 -0.96 -25.14
C ASN A 10 18.81 0.23 -25.54
N ASN A 11 17.79 -0.10 -26.34
CA ASN A 11 16.50 0.58 -26.25
C ASN A 11 15.93 0.38 -24.84
N ASN A 12 15.82 1.46 -24.06
CA ASN A 12 14.92 1.50 -22.92
C ASN A 12 14.07 2.79 -22.96
N GLU A 13 13.21 2.85 -23.97
CA GLU A 13 11.92 3.50 -23.81
C GLU A 13 11.06 2.67 -22.86
N ASN A 14 10.12 3.33 -22.17
CA ASN A 14 9.10 2.81 -21.26
C ASN A 14 9.61 2.66 -19.82
N ASP A 15 9.25 3.51 -18.84
CA ASP A 15 7.92 3.43 -18.23
C ASP A 15 7.56 4.69 -17.37
N ALA A 16 7.94 5.89 -17.80
CA ALA A 16 7.61 7.13 -17.07
C ALA A 16 6.22 7.72 -17.40
N LEU A 17 5.38 7.02 -18.17
CA LEU A 17 4.11 7.54 -18.69
C LEU A 17 2.91 6.65 -18.37
N ASN A 18 2.64 6.38 -17.08
CA ASN A 18 1.25 6.11 -16.68
C ASN A 18 0.93 6.42 -15.21
N ARG A 19 1.09 7.69 -14.81
CA ARG A 19 0.23 8.26 -13.77
C ARG A 19 -0.53 9.43 -14.37
N SER A 20 -1.59 9.08 -15.10
CA SER A 20 -2.65 9.96 -15.62
C SER A 20 -2.59 11.40 -15.08
N ASP A 21 -2.04 12.31 -15.88
CA ASP A 21 -2.00 13.75 -15.59
C ASP A 21 -3.41 14.38 -15.49
N SER A 22 -4.45 13.62 -15.87
CA SER A 22 -5.87 14.00 -15.66
C SER A 22 -6.26 14.10 -14.17
N ASP A 23 -5.52 13.44 -13.25
CA ASP A 23 -5.80 13.51 -11.81
C ASP A 23 -5.15 14.72 -11.11
N LYS A 24 -4.10 15.32 -11.69
CA LYS A 24 -3.42 16.46 -11.06
C LYS A 24 -4.21 17.76 -11.18
N LEU A 25 -4.99 17.91 -12.27
CA LEU A 25 -5.72 19.15 -12.60
C LEU A 25 -7.10 19.25 -11.92
N LYS A 26 -7.69 18.12 -11.49
CA LYS A 26 -8.95 18.10 -10.70
C LYS A 26 -8.76 18.45 -9.23
N ARG A 27 -7.54 18.75 -8.78
CA ARG A 27 -7.22 19.14 -7.39
C ARG A 27 -7.62 20.57 -7.03
N ILE A 28 -8.54 21.19 -7.79
CA ILE A 28 -9.26 22.41 -7.39
C ILE A 28 -10.26 22.03 -6.29
N MET A 29 -9.69 21.74 -5.12
CA MET A 29 -10.12 22.11 -3.78
C MET A 29 -11.62 22.04 -3.44
N ALA A 30 -12.27 20.92 -3.72
CA ALA A 30 -13.39 20.52 -2.86
C ALA A 30 -12.85 20.31 -1.42
N PRO A 31 -13.56 20.75 -0.36
CA PRO A 31 -13.18 20.45 1.02
C PRO A 31 -12.87 18.96 1.17
N ARG A 32 -11.63 18.63 1.55
CA ARG A 32 -11.20 17.22 1.65
C ARG A 32 -12.11 16.50 2.63
N LYS A 33 -12.74 15.42 2.18
CA LYS A 33 -13.51 14.53 3.04
C LYS A 33 -12.53 13.93 4.05
N LYS A 34 -12.68 14.31 5.33
CA LYS A 34 -11.88 13.80 6.44
C LYS A 34 -12.77 12.87 7.24
N PHE A 35 -12.37 11.62 7.34
CA PHE A 35 -13.02 10.68 8.24
C PHE A 35 -12.68 11.04 9.70
N PRO A 36 -13.68 11.22 10.59
CA PRO A 36 -13.43 11.49 11.99
C PRO A 36 -13.02 10.19 12.70
N TRP A 37 -11.76 10.10 13.12
CA TRP A 37 -11.25 8.96 13.87
C TRP A 37 -11.58 9.08 15.35
N THR A 38 -12.45 8.20 15.85
CA THR A 38 -12.69 8.00 17.29
C THR A 38 -11.70 6.99 17.87
N SER A 39 -11.60 6.91 19.19
CA SER A 39 -10.79 5.88 19.85
C SER A 39 -11.29 4.48 19.51
N GLU A 40 -12.60 4.28 19.55
CA GLU A 40 -13.27 3.02 19.21
C GLU A 40 -12.93 2.55 17.79
N ILE A 41 -13.03 3.42 16.78
CA ILE A 41 -12.74 3.01 15.40
C ILE A 41 -11.25 2.68 15.21
N ARG A 42 -10.34 3.38 15.92
CA ARG A 42 -8.91 3.04 15.90
C ARG A 42 -8.63 1.69 16.55
N GLU A 43 -9.28 1.41 17.67
CA GLU A 43 -9.17 0.13 18.37
C GLU A 43 -9.65 -1.02 17.47
N LEU A 44 -10.84 -0.89 16.88
CA LEU A 44 -11.36 -1.88 15.93
C LEU A 44 -10.42 -2.09 14.72
N LEU A 45 -9.84 -1.02 14.18
CA LEU A 45 -8.85 -1.15 13.11
C LEU A 45 -7.61 -1.92 13.57
N CYS A 46 -7.11 -1.62 14.77
CA CYS A 46 -5.95 -2.30 15.35
C CYS A 46 -6.22 -3.79 15.57
N ASP A 47 -7.39 -4.15 16.12
CA ASP A 47 -7.78 -5.53 16.37
C ASP A 47 -7.83 -6.35 15.08
N VAL A 48 -8.44 -5.79 14.04
CA VAL A 48 -8.55 -6.45 12.74
C VAL A 48 -7.17 -6.64 12.09
N VAL A 49 -6.28 -5.64 12.16
CA VAL A 49 -4.90 -5.74 11.64
C VAL A 49 -4.09 -6.75 12.46
N GLN A 50 -4.27 -6.79 13.78
CA GLN A 50 -3.62 -7.77 14.66
C GLN A 50 -4.07 -9.19 14.32
N LEU A 51 -5.37 -9.43 14.14
CA LEU A 51 -5.89 -10.72 13.72
C LEU A 51 -5.31 -11.14 12.36
N ARG A 52 -5.22 -10.20 11.41
CA ARG A 52 -4.61 -10.44 10.10
C ARG A 52 -3.14 -10.85 10.22
N LEU A 53 -2.39 -10.19 11.10
CA LEU A 53 -0.99 -10.54 11.37
C LEU A 53 -0.83 -11.91 12.03
N VAL A 54 -1.70 -12.28 12.96
CA VAL A 54 -1.68 -13.62 13.57
C VAL A 54 -1.85 -14.68 12.49
N HIS A 55 -2.82 -14.48 11.59
CA HIS A 55 -3.05 -15.37 10.46
C HIS A 55 -1.84 -15.44 9.51
N TYR A 56 -1.27 -14.28 9.14
CA TYR A 56 -0.05 -14.24 8.33
C TYR A 56 1.12 -14.98 8.97
N ASN A 57 1.33 -14.81 10.28
CA ASN A 57 2.42 -15.48 11.00
C ASN A 57 2.25 -17.00 11.05
N MET A 58 1.01 -17.49 11.19
CA MET A 58 0.67 -18.91 11.20
C MET A 58 0.81 -19.56 9.81
N SER A 59 0.73 -18.79 8.73
CA SER A 59 0.92 -19.33 7.38
C SER A 59 2.34 -19.87 7.20
N ARG A 60 2.45 -21.12 6.75
CA ARG A 60 3.72 -21.81 6.46
C ARG A 60 4.39 -21.34 5.15
N ILE A 61 3.61 -20.75 4.26
CA ILE A 61 4.09 -20.22 2.98
C ILE A 61 3.78 -18.72 2.95
N LYS A 62 4.83 -17.90 2.81
CA LYS A 62 4.75 -16.45 2.76
C LYS A 62 5.39 -15.99 1.46
N SER A 63 4.57 -15.58 0.49
CA SER A 63 5.04 -15.06 -0.80
C SER A 63 5.34 -13.56 -0.78
N GLN A 64 4.89 -12.86 0.26
CA GLN A 64 5.00 -11.41 0.44
C GLN A 64 5.46 -11.11 1.86
N THR A 65 6.10 -9.95 2.09
CA THR A 65 6.52 -9.54 3.42
C THR A 65 5.32 -9.20 4.31
N ALA A 66 5.54 -9.09 5.63
CA ALA A 66 4.47 -8.68 6.55
C ALA A 66 3.95 -7.27 6.20
N ASP A 67 4.83 -6.38 5.74
CA ASP A 67 4.47 -5.03 5.33
C ASP A 67 3.54 -5.03 4.11
N GLU A 68 3.93 -5.76 3.07
CA GLU A 68 3.16 -5.86 1.84
C GLU A 68 1.80 -6.54 2.07
N HIS A 69 1.79 -7.61 2.89
CA HIS A 69 0.56 -8.30 3.26
C HIS A 69 -0.47 -7.37 3.91
N ILE A 70 -0.03 -6.53 4.85
CA ILE A 70 -0.92 -5.59 5.53
C ILE A 70 -1.36 -4.47 4.60
N ARG A 71 -0.47 -3.92 3.77
CA ARG A 71 -0.87 -2.93 2.76
C ARG A 71 -1.93 -3.47 1.81
N GLN A 72 -1.75 -4.70 1.31
CA GLN A 72 -2.70 -5.32 0.40
C GLN A 72 -4.05 -5.59 1.09
N PHE A 73 -4.04 -6.10 2.32
CA PHE A 73 -5.25 -6.29 3.11
C PHE A 73 -6.01 -4.97 3.33
N LEU A 74 -5.30 -3.92 3.75
CA LEU A 74 -5.89 -2.61 3.98
C LEU A 74 -6.46 -2.01 2.69
N ASP A 75 -5.81 -2.22 1.53
CA ASP A 75 -6.28 -1.70 0.24
C ASP A 75 -7.48 -2.47 -0.33
N ALA A 76 -7.47 -3.80 -0.23
CA ALA A 76 -8.43 -4.69 -0.86
C ALA A 76 -9.69 -4.95 -0.02
N GLU A 77 -9.59 -4.90 1.31
CA GLU A 77 -10.70 -5.25 2.20
C GLU A 77 -11.11 -4.04 3.05
N VAL A 78 -10.18 -3.47 3.82
CA VAL A 78 -10.53 -2.46 4.83
C VAL A 78 -10.92 -1.12 4.20
N LYS A 79 -10.17 -0.63 3.21
CA LYS A 79 -10.48 0.64 2.50
C LYS A 79 -11.89 0.65 1.90
N ASN A 80 -12.41 -0.51 1.50
CA ASN A 80 -13.72 -0.64 0.86
C ASN A 80 -14.89 -0.46 1.83
N LEU A 81 -14.63 -0.34 3.13
CA LEU A 81 -15.65 0.05 4.13
C LEU A 81 -16.07 1.51 4.00
N TRP A 82 -15.30 2.34 3.29
CA TRP A 82 -15.59 3.76 3.07
C TRP A 82 -15.93 4.07 1.61
N PRO A 83 -16.74 5.10 1.34
CA PRO A 83 -16.98 5.54 -0.03
C PRO A 83 -15.69 6.02 -0.71
N PRO A 84 -15.61 5.99 -2.06
CA PRO A 84 -14.42 6.40 -2.80
C PRO A 84 -13.92 7.79 -2.39
N GLY A 85 -12.61 7.91 -2.17
CA GLY A 85 -11.94 9.17 -1.82
C GLY A 85 -12.06 9.59 -0.36
N TRP A 86 -12.79 8.87 0.50
CA TRP A 86 -12.83 9.13 1.95
C TRP A 86 -11.62 8.55 2.68
N MET A 87 -11.15 7.39 2.22
CA MET A 87 -10.10 6.64 2.89
C MET A 87 -8.96 6.32 1.93
N GLN A 88 -7.76 6.23 2.48
CA GLN A 88 -6.56 5.83 1.76
C GLN A 88 -5.81 4.80 2.60
N THR A 89 -5.23 3.81 1.93
CA THR A 89 -4.45 2.73 2.54
C THR A 89 -3.31 3.28 3.40
N ARG A 90 -2.66 4.37 2.98
CA ARG A 90 -1.63 5.05 3.77
C ARG A 90 -2.13 5.59 5.11
N ILE A 91 -3.39 6.03 5.19
CA ILE A 91 -3.99 6.53 6.43
C ILE A 91 -4.28 5.34 7.35
N LEU A 92 -4.93 4.28 6.84
CA LEU A 92 -5.19 3.07 7.62
C LEU A 92 -3.90 2.44 8.17
N TYR A 93 -2.87 2.37 7.34
CA TYR A 93 -1.56 1.87 7.73
C TYR A 93 -0.90 2.74 8.82
N LYS A 94 -1.12 4.06 8.78
CA LYS A 94 -0.61 4.96 9.83
C LYS A 94 -1.38 4.79 11.15
N GLU A 95 -2.71 4.70 11.09
CA GLU A 95 -3.55 4.59 12.28
C GLU A 95 -3.39 3.24 12.98
N SER A 96 -3.11 2.16 12.23
CA SER A 96 -2.83 0.83 12.78
C SER A 96 -1.36 0.57 13.16
N LYS A 97 -0.48 1.60 13.05
CA LYS A 97 0.96 1.43 13.22
C LYS A 97 1.35 0.73 14.52
N VAL A 98 0.65 1.01 15.61
CA VAL A 98 0.94 0.47 16.95
C VAL A 98 0.95 -1.07 16.99
N VAL A 99 0.15 -1.75 16.16
CA VAL A 99 0.06 -3.21 16.16
C VAL A 99 1.06 -3.89 15.22
N HIS A 100 1.44 -3.24 14.11
CA HIS A 100 2.28 -3.88 13.10
C HIS A 100 3.71 -3.32 13.02
N GLN A 101 4.01 -2.22 13.71
CA GLN A 101 5.31 -1.54 13.63
C GLN A 101 6.49 -2.50 13.81
N ARG A 102 6.45 -3.38 14.82
CA ARG A 102 7.57 -4.30 15.09
C ARG A 102 7.85 -5.26 13.93
N LEU A 103 6.82 -5.64 13.20
CA LEU A 103 6.90 -6.62 12.11
C LEU A 103 7.12 -5.97 10.75
N THR A 104 6.76 -4.68 10.60
CA THR A 104 6.86 -3.96 9.33
C THR A 104 7.97 -2.91 9.29
N SER A 105 8.68 -2.66 10.40
CA SER A 105 9.82 -1.71 10.44
C SER A 105 11.13 -2.30 9.96
N ALA A 106 11.21 -3.62 9.71
CA ALA A 106 12.44 -4.29 9.29
C ALA A 106 12.79 -4.06 7.80
N ASP A 107 11.84 -3.55 6.99
CA ASP A 107 11.95 -3.45 5.53
C ASP A 107 11.76 -2.01 4.98
N SER A 108 11.93 -0.96 5.80
CA SER A 108 11.79 0.46 5.38
C SER A 108 13.12 1.18 5.18
#